data_AF-A0A3P1VDF5-F1
#
_entry.id   AF-A0A3P1VDF5-F1
#
_cell.length_a   1.000
_cell.length_b   1.000
_cell.length_c   1.000
_cell.angle_alpha   90.00
_cell.angle_beta   90.00
_cell.angle_gamma   90.00
#
_symmetry.space_group_name_H-M   'P 1'
#
loop_
_entity.id
_entity.type
_entity.pdbx_description
1 polymer ?
#
loop_
_entity_poly.entity_id
_entity_poly.type
_entity_poly.pdbx_seq_one_letter_code
_entity_poly.pdbx_strand_id
1 'polypeptide(L)' 'MYREDPSLLKGQSQTVQGRAGQRKITTIYETDHGIRTGIILSQTSEIVQEATPTIIYQGVKVIGRTIPEDG' A
#
# COMPACT_ATOMS: atom_id res chain seq x y z
N MET A 1 -4.72 2.21 0.95
CA MET A 1 -6.05 2.02 1.57
C MET A 1 -6.74 3.38 1.65
N TYR A 2 -8.04 3.46 1.40
CA TYR A 2 -8.80 4.70 1.56
C TYR A 2 -9.65 4.65 2.83
N ARG A 3 -9.75 5.77 3.53
CA ARG A 3 -10.64 5.97 4.68
C ARG A 3 -11.29 7.34 4.59
N GLU A 4 -12.51 7.46 5.10
CA GLU A 4 -13.16 8.75 5.24
C GLU A 4 -12.73 9.43 6.55
N ASP A 5 -12.61 10.75 6.52
CA ASP A 5 -12.28 11.56 7.69
C ASP A 5 -13.29 12.72 7.83
N PRO A 6 -14.17 12.69 8.84
CA PRO A 6 -15.15 13.74 9.08
C PRO A 6 -14.54 15.02 9.68
N SER A 7 -13.25 15.02 10.03
CA SER A 7 -12.53 16.23 10.43
C SER A 7 -12.04 17.03 9.23
N LEU A 8 -11.77 16.36 8.09
CA LEU A 8 -11.32 16.96 6.85
C LEU A 8 -12.48 17.42 5.98
N LEU A 9 -12.33 18.58 5.34
CA LEU A 9 -13.34 19.15 4.43
C LEU A 9 -13.49 18.30 3.17
N LYS A 10 -14.71 18.25 2.63
CA LYS A 10 -14.96 17.60 1.34
C LYS A 10 -14.04 18.18 0.26
N GLY A 11 -13.24 17.32 -0.36
CA GLY A 11 -12.22 17.70 -1.35
C GLY A 11 -10.79 17.84 -0.79
N GLN A 12 -10.62 17.83 0.53
CA GLN A 12 -9.29 17.69 1.16
C GLN A 12 -8.93 16.22 1.34
N SER A 13 -7.63 15.93 1.27
CA SER A 13 -7.09 14.60 1.50
C SER A 13 -5.82 14.67 2.34
N GLN A 14 -5.64 13.71 3.24
CA GLN A 14 -4.39 13.53 3.99
C GLN A 14 -3.83 12.14 3.72
N THR A 15 -2.53 12.06 3.45
CA THR A 15 -1.84 10.78 3.21
C THR A 15 -0.92 10.46 4.37
N VAL A 16 -1.11 9.28 4.96
CA VAL A 16 -0.16 8.68 5.90
C VAL A 16 0.63 7.63 5.15
N GLN A 17 1.91 7.89 4.94
CA GLN A 17 2.80 7.00 4.21
C GLN A 17 2.97 5.68 4.95
N GLY A 18 2.80 4.59 4.20
CA GLY A 18 3.12 3.26 4.64
C GLY A 18 4.63 3.02 4.65
N ARG A 19 5.02 1.78 4.92
CA ARG A 19 6.40 1.30 4.88
C ARG A 19 6.46 0.07 4.01
N ALA A 20 7.49 0.00 3.17
CA ALA A 20 7.76 -1.19 2.39
C ALA A 20 8.06 -2.37 3.34
N GLY A 21 7.51 -3.53 3.01
CA GLY A 21 7.91 -4.78 3.64
C GLY A 21 9.17 -5.35 3.00
N GLN A 22 9.64 -6.47 3.54
CA GLN A 22 10.77 -7.22 3.02
C GLN A 22 10.37 -8.68 2.81
N ARG A 23 10.68 -9.22 1.64
CA ARG A 23 10.48 -10.63 1.30
C ARG A 23 11.81 -11.24 0.89
N LYS A 24 12.12 -12.41 1.45
CA LYS A 24 13.24 -13.24 1.02
C LYS A 24 12.73 -14.25 0.00
N ILE A 25 13.44 -14.36 -1.11
CA ILE A 25 13.18 -15.37 -2.14
C ILE A 25 14.42 -16.26 -2.22
N THR A 26 14.22 -17.56 -2.08
CA THR A 26 15.28 -18.55 -2.21
C THR A 26 14.97 -19.40 -3.43
N THR A 27 15.87 -19.42 -4.41
CA THR A 27 15.72 -20.22 -5.63
C THR A 27 16.84 -21.24 -5.71
N ILE A 28 16.48 -22.51 -5.87
CA ILE A 28 17.40 -23.62 -6.09
C ILE A 28 17.42 -23.90 -7.58
N TYR A 29 18.60 -23.81 -8.17
CA TYR A 29 18.84 -24.09 -9.59
C TYR A 29 19.50 -25.45 -9.75
N GLU A 30 19.20 -26.12 -10.85
CA GLU A 30 20.03 -27.23 -11.30
C GLU A 30 21.36 -26.69 -11.84
N THR A 31 22.43 -27.44 -11.64
CA THR A 31 23.75 -27.13 -12.17
C THR A 31 24.31 -28.34 -12.91
N ASP A 32 24.96 -28.08 -14.04
CA ASP A 32 25.81 -29.04 -14.74
C ASP A 32 27.26 -28.57 -14.60
N HIS A 33 28.10 -29.37 -13.95
CA HIS A 33 29.51 -29.05 -13.70
C HIS A 33 29.74 -27.65 -13.07
N GLY A 34 28.83 -27.22 -12.19
CA GLY A 34 28.90 -25.91 -11.52
C GLY A 34 28.36 -24.74 -12.34
N ILE A 35 27.95 -24.97 -13.58
CA ILE A 35 27.25 -23.98 -14.43
C ILE A 35 25.75 -24.14 -14.18
N ARG A 36 25.07 -23.05 -13.82
CA ARG A 36 23.61 -23.06 -13.66
C ARG A 36 22.96 -23.40 -14.99
N THR A 37 22.09 -24.42 -14.97
CA THR A 37 21.18 -24.65 -16.08
C THR A 37 20.02 -23.64 -15.98
N GLY A 38 19.20 -23.55 -17.02
CA GLY A 38 17.98 -22.74 -17.01
C GLY A 38 16.86 -23.32 -16.13
N ILE A 39 17.09 -24.46 -15.48
CA ILE A 39 16.07 -25.21 -14.75
C ILE A 39 16.05 -24.77 -13.27
N ILE A 40 14.87 -24.35 -12.83
CA ILE A 40 14.56 -24.05 -11.43
C ILE A 40 14.00 -25.32 -10.79
N LEU A 41 14.71 -25.84 -9.78
CA LEU A 41 14.28 -27.02 -9.02
C LEU A 41 13.30 -26.66 -7.91
N SER A 42 13.47 -25.48 -7.30
CA SER A 42 12.58 -25.00 -6.26
C SER A 42 12.66 -23.50 -6.11
N GLN A 43 11.55 -22.88 -5.73
CA GLN A 43 11.50 -21.49 -5.32
C GLN A 43 10.61 -21.37 -4.10
N THR A 44 11.20 -20.88 -3.01
CA THR A 44 10.47 -20.59 -1.78
C THR A 44 10.52 -19.11 -1.48
N SER A 45 9.56 -18.67 -0.70
CA SER A 45 9.54 -17.29 -0.24
C SER A 45 9.04 -17.15 1.18
N GLU A 46 9.60 -16.16 1.84
CA GLU A 46 9.36 -15.86 3.24
C GLU A 46 9.20 -14.35 3.40
N ILE A 47 8.18 -13.93 4.14
CA ILE A 47 8.02 -12.52 4.52
C ILE A 47 8.92 -12.28 5.74
N VAL A 48 9.94 -11.45 5.57
CA VAL A 48 10.91 -11.09 6.63
C VAL A 48 10.42 -9.89 7.41
N GLN A 49 9.70 -8.98 6.74
CA GLN A 49 9.06 -7.83 7.36
C GLN A 49 7.76 -7.51 6.63
N GLU A 50 6.66 -7.39 7.37
CA GLU A 50 5.37 -7.01 6.80
C GLU A 50 5.38 -5.57 6.30
N ALA A 51 4.73 -5.34 5.17
CA ALA A 51 4.52 -3.99 4.65
C ALA A 51 3.40 -3.32 5.46
N THR A 52 3.56 -2.03 5.79
CA THR A 52 2.45 -1.22 6.28
C THR A 52 1.83 -0.45 5.12
N PRO A 53 0.51 -0.51 4.91
CA PRO A 53 -0.12 0.14 3.77
C PRO A 53 -0.14 1.67 3.95
N THR A 54 0.04 2.40 2.85
CA THR A 54 -0.28 3.84 2.81
C THR A 54 -1.79 4.03 2.96
N ILE A 55 -2.19 4.95 3.84
CA ILE A 55 -3.60 5.30 4.08
C ILE A 55 -3.85 6.70 3.54
N ILE A 56 -4.90 6.85 2.73
CA ILE A 56 -5.38 8.14 2.23
C ILE A 56 -6.72 8.42 2.92
N TYR A 57 -6.74 9.45 3.74
CA TYR A 57 -7.92 9.97 4.41
C TYR A 57 -8.59 11.01 3.53
N GLN A 58 -9.86 10.77 3.17
CA GLN A 58 -10.66 11.63 2.31
C GLN A 58 -11.65 12.41 3.18
N GLY A 59 -11.64 13.74 3.05
CA GLY A 59 -12.57 14.58 3.79
C GLY A 59 -14.01 14.40 3.34
N VAL A 60 -14.90 14.26 4.32
CA VAL A 60 -16.36 14.18 4.11
C VAL A 60 -17.11 15.32 4.80
N LYS A 61 -16.40 16.20 5.53
CA LYS A 61 -17.01 17.33 6.22
C LYS A 61 -17.53 18.34 5.20
N VAL A 62 -18.85 18.50 5.15
CA VAL A 62 -19.50 19.55 4.38
C VAL A 62 -19.65 20.77 5.29
N ILE A 63 -19.14 21.92 4.86
CA ILE A 63 -19.51 23.19 5.48
C ILE A 63 -20.84 23.57 4.85
N GLY A 64 -21.91 23.59 5.64
CA GLY A 64 -23.23 24.00 5.16
C GLY A 64 -23.12 25.37 4.50
N ARG A 65 -23.59 25.49 3.26
CA ARG A 65 -23.81 26.79 2.63
C ARG A 65 -24.81 27.53 3.52
N THR A 66 -24.43 28.72 3.96
CA THR A 66 -25.33 29.76 4.45
C THR A 66 -26.62 29.73 3.62
N ILE A 67 -27.74 29.57 4.29
CA ILE A 67 -29.07 29.80 3.72
C ILE A 67 -29.02 31.25 3.20
N PRO A 68 -29.25 31.53 1.90
CA PRO A 68 -29.54 32.90 1.53
C PRO A 68 -30.90 33.24 2.15
N GLU A 69 -30.89 34.10 3.18
CA GLU A 69 -32.08 34.85 3.58
C GLU A 69 -32.38 35.83 2.44
N ASP A 70 -33.11 35.39 1.42
CA ASP A 70 -33.80 36.31 0.52
C ASP A 70 -35.18 36.58 1.11
N GLY A 71 -35.41 37.86 1.46
CA GLY A 71 -36.65 38.40 2.01
C GLY A 71 -37.65 38.89 0.96
#